data_AF-F7V3F0-F1
#
_entry.id   AF-F7V3F0-F1
#
_cell.length_a   1.000
_cell.length_b   1.000
_cell.length_c   1.000
_cell.angle_alpha   90.00
_cell.angle_beta   90.00
_cell.angle_gamma   90.00
#
_symmetry.space_group_name_H-M   'P 1'
#
loop_
_entity.id
_entity.type
_entity.pdbx_description
1 polymer ?
#
loop_
_entity_poly.entity_id
_entity_poly.type
_entity_poly.pdbx_seq_one_letter_code
_entity_poly.pdbx_strand_id
1 'polypeptide(L)'
;MRKMEFKMERTGLLAVGDVLPVTESKLPNSWYYTLGRSYAMSANYAFSERLKSREGRVADIKHTPKGYYVIVEFPEEEEVTGKEKNRP
;
A
#
# COMPACT_ATOMS: atom_id res chain seq x y z
N MET A 1 -6.97 4.07 -9.37
CA MET A 1 -5.77 4.38 -8.53
C MET A 1 -6.08 3.97 -7.10
N ARG A 2 -5.31 3.04 -6.55
CA ARG A 2 -5.53 2.47 -5.21
C ARG A 2 -4.70 3.20 -4.17
N LYS A 3 -5.28 3.55 -3.03
CA LYS A 3 -4.58 4.16 -1.90
C LYS A 3 -4.29 3.11 -0.85
N MET A 4 -3.05 3.03 -0.39
CA MET A 4 -2.67 2.18 0.73
C MET A 4 -1.94 2.98 1.78
N GLU A 5 -2.20 2.65 3.04
CA GLU A 5 -1.54 3.24 4.19
C GLU A 5 -0.39 2.36 4.62
N PHE A 6 0.78 2.96 4.81
CA PHE A 6 1.96 2.30 5.34
C PHE A 6 2.36 2.97 6.64
N LYS A 7 2.64 2.16 7.65
CA LYS A 7 3.22 2.62 8.90
C LYS A 7 4.72 2.78 8.72
N MET A 8 5.22 3.96 9.06
CA MET A 8 6.64 4.28 9.08
C MET A 8 7.16 4.21 10.51
N GLU A 9 8.33 3.62 10.67
CA GLU A 9 9.06 3.64 11.95
C GLU A 9 9.97 4.87 12.08
N ARG A 10 10.41 5.45 10.95
CA ARG A 10 11.39 6.54 10.93
C ARG A 10 10.96 7.68 10.00
N THR A 11 10.88 8.89 10.52
CA THR A 11 10.55 10.08 9.72
C THR A 11 11.73 10.70 8.99
N GLY A 12 11.40 11.49 7.96
CA GLY A 12 12.36 12.28 7.19
C GLY A 12 13.06 11.51 6.08
N LEU A 13 12.61 10.28 5.76
CA LEU A 13 13.18 9.45 4.71
C LEU A 13 12.47 9.59 3.35
N LEU A 14 11.26 10.16 3.33
CA LEU A 14 10.45 10.34 2.13
C LEU A 14 9.60 11.62 2.24
N ALA A 15 9.22 12.17 1.09
CA ALA A 15 8.38 13.36 0.97
C ALA A 15 7.13 13.10 0.13
N VAL A 16 6.13 13.96 0.26
CA VAL A 16 4.94 13.92 -0.59
C VAL A 16 5.35 14.16 -2.04
N GLY A 17 4.90 13.30 -2.94
CA GLY A 17 5.24 13.30 -4.35
C GLY A 17 6.33 12.31 -4.76
N ASP A 18 7.08 11.73 -3.81
CA ASP A 18 8.09 10.71 -4.09
C ASP A 18 7.47 9.46 -4.69
N VAL A 19 8.15 8.87 -5.67
CA VAL A 19 7.78 7.56 -6.22
C VAL A 19 8.75 6.53 -5.67
N LEU A 20 8.23 5.58 -4.90
CA LEU A 20 9.02 4.57 -4.24
C LEU A 20 8.62 3.18 -4.74
N PRO A 21 9.59 2.27 -4.95
CA PRO A 21 9.29 0.89 -5.24
C PRO A 21 8.64 0.25 -4.02
N VAL A 22 7.69 -0.66 -4.24
CA VAL A 22 7.07 -1.47 -3.21
C VAL A 22 7.45 -2.94 -3.42
N THR A 23 7.85 -3.59 -2.34
CA THR A 23 8.19 -5.00 -2.32
C THR A 23 7.05 -5.77 -1.67
N GLU A 24 6.50 -6.75 -2.39
CA GLU A 24 5.53 -7.69 -1.84
C GLU A 24 6.25 -8.79 -1.06
N SER A 25 5.80 -9.03 0.16
CA SER A 25 6.25 -10.12 1.00
C SER A 25 5.08 -11.05 1.34
N LYS A 26 5.30 -12.34 1.14
CA LYS A 26 4.29 -13.38 1.39
C LYS A 26 4.42 -13.92 2.82
N LEU A 27 3.31 -13.89 3.55
CA LEU A 27 3.10 -14.60 4.81
C LEU A 27 2.30 -15.90 4.55
N PRO A 28 2.20 -16.82 5.52
CA PRO A 28 1.48 -18.09 5.36
C PRO A 28 0.01 -17.91 4.91
N ASN A 29 -0.68 -16.91 5.47
CA ASN A 29 -2.10 -16.65 5.21
C ASN A 29 -2.37 -15.22 4.72
N SER A 30 -1.34 -14.42 4.47
CA SER A 30 -1.49 -13.00 4.17
C SER A 30 -0.32 -12.47 3.34
N TRP A 31 -0.42 -11.24 2.86
CA TRP A 31 0.65 -10.53 2.16
C TRP A 31 0.83 -9.17 2.81
N TYR A 32 2.05 -8.70 2.90
CA TYR A 32 2.34 -7.35 3.34
C TYR A 32 3.29 -6.69 2.34
N TYR A 33 3.21 -5.38 2.29
CA TYR A 33 3.93 -4.57 1.34
C TYR A 33 4.91 -3.69 2.09
N THR A 34 6.14 -3.66 1.59
CA THR A 34 7.21 -2.86 2.16
C THR A 34 7.59 -1.78 1.17
N LEU A 35 7.51 -0.53 1.59
CA LEU A 35 7.81 0.62 0.76
C LEU A 35 9.32 0.94 0.83
N GLY A 36 9.95 1.03 -0.34
CA GLY A 36 11.37 1.32 -0.49
C GLY A 36 12.28 0.28 0.15
N ARG A 37 13.34 0.74 0.83
CA ARG A 37 14.26 -0.09 1.61
C ARG A 37 13.77 -0.26 3.06
N SER A 38 12.55 -0.73 3.23
CA SER A 38 11.90 -0.85 4.55
C SER A 38 11.68 0.48 5.27
N TYR A 39 11.32 1.52 4.52
CA TYR A 39 10.99 2.81 5.11
C TYR A 39 9.61 2.80 5.77
N ALA A 40 8.68 2.06 5.16
CA ALA A 40 7.32 1.90 5.65
C ALA A 40 6.81 0.48 5.38
N MET A 41 5.92 -0.03 6.23
CA MET A 41 5.26 -1.31 6.06
C MET A 41 3.75 -1.15 6.04
N SER A 42 3.09 -1.85 5.13
CA SER A 42 1.64 -1.86 5.05
C SER A 42 1.02 -2.76 6.12
N ALA A 43 -0.30 -2.70 6.23
CA ALA A 43 -1.06 -3.75 6.90
C ALA A 43 -0.94 -5.09 6.17
N ASN A 44 -1.46 -6.15 6.79
CA ASN A 44 -1.61 -7.45 6.17
C ASN A 44 -2.86 -7.45 5.27
N TYR A 45 -2.69 -7.91 4.04
CA TYR A 45 -3.73 -8.04 3.02
C TYR A 45 -3.98 -9.49 2.68
N ALA A 46 -5.22 -9.80 2.30
CA ALA A 46 -5.59 -11.11 1.78
C ALA A 46 -5.11 -11.29 0.33
N PHE A 47 -5.12 -12.54 -0.16
CA PHE A 47 -4.73 -12.85 -1.54
C PHE A 47 -5.51 -12.05 -2.59
N SER A 48 -6.81 -11.85 -2.36
CA SER A 48 -7.69 -11.10 -3.27
C SER A 48 -7.41 -9.60 -3.29
N GLU A 49 -6.72 -9.08 -2.27
CA GLU A 49 -6.39 -7.67 -2.13
C GLU A 49 -4.94 -7.40 -2.55
N ARG A 50 -4.29 -8.34 -3.24
CA ARG A 50 -2.91 -8.18 -3.64
C ARG A 50 -2.74 -6.99 -4.59
N LEU A 51 -1.71 -6.21 -4.31
CA LEU A 51 -1.30 -5.09 -5.13
C LEU A 51 -0.51 -5.61 -6.34
N LYS A 52 -0.96 -5.27 -7.56
CA LYS A 52 -0.24 -5.61 -8.80
C LYS A 52 0.88 -4.64 -9.11
N SER A 53 0.72 -3.38 -8.72
CA SER A 53 1.74 -2.34 -8.92
C SER A 53 2.96 -2.59 -8.04
N ARG A 54 4.15 -2.34 -8.60
CA ARG A 54 5.44 -2.45 -7.90
C ARG A 54 6.05 -1.11 -7.51
N GLU A 55 5.36 -0.02 -7.84
CA GLU A 55 5.78 1.34 -7.55
C GLU A 55 4.57 2.16 -7.14
N GLY A 56 4.73 2.99 -6.12
CA GLY A 56 3.67 3.84 -5.60
C GLY A 56 4.17 5.25 -5.35
N ARG A 57 3.29 6.22 -5.55
CA ARG A 57 3.56 7.63 -5.31
C ARG A 57 3.05 8.05 -3.94
N VAL A 58 3.89 8.68 -3.14
CA VAL A 58 3.49 9.24 -1.85
C VAL A 58 2.50 10.38 -2.09
N ALA A 59 1.27 10.19 -1.65
CA ALA A 59 0.20 11.15 -1.79
C ALA A 59 0.05 12.04 -0.55
N ASP A 60 0.24 11.46 0.63
CA ASP A 60 0.09 12.18 1.90
C ASP A 60 0.93 11.54 3.01
N ILE A 61 1.34 12.32 4.01
CA ILE A 61 2.07 11.82 5.18
C ILE A 61 1.36 12.32 6.44
N LYS A 62 0.80 11.38 7.21
CA LYS A 62 0.13 11.62 8.48
C LYS A 62 1.07 11.39 9.65
N HIS A 63 1.15 12.38 10.51
CA HIS A 63 1.91 12.28 11.75
C HIS A 63 0.94 12.16 12.93
N THR A 64 1.05 11.07 13.68
CA THR A 64 0.28 10.87 14.92
C THR A 64 1.23 10.66 16.09
N PRO A 65 0.81 10.96 17.33
CA PRO A 65 1.63 10.67 18.51
C PRO A 65 1.90 9.16 18.72
N LYS A 66 1.18 8.26 18.03
CA LYS A 66 1.39 6.81 18.07
C LYS A 66 2.36 6.30 16.99
N GLY A 67 2.78 7.17 16.08
CA GLY A 67 3.66 6.83 14.96
C GLY A 67 3.31 7.58 13.68
N TYR A 68 4.07 7.24 12.65
CA TYR A 68 4.00 7.90 11.36
C TYR A 68 3.32 6.99 10.34
N TYR A 69 2.48 7.59 9.53
CA TYR A 69 1.71 6.89 8.51
C TYR A 69 1.87 7.63 7.19
N VAL A 70 2.10 6.89 6.11
CA VAL A 70 2.21 7.45 4.77
C VAL A 70 1.14 6.83 3.89
N ILE A 71 0.42 7.67 3.15
CA ILE A 71 -0.55 7.25 2.15
C ILE A 71 0.16 7.26 0.80
N VAL A 72 0.16 6.10 0.15
CA VAL A 72 0.77 5.89 -1.14
C VAL A 72 -0.33 5.53 -2.14
N GLU A 73 -0.34 6.24 -3.26
CA GLU A 73 -1.19 6.00 -4.41
C GLU A 73 -0.49 5.09 -5.41
N PHE A 74 -1.13 3.97 -5.72
CA PHE A 74 -0.70 3.01 -6.71
C PHE A 74 -1.55 3.16 -7.98
N PRO A 75 -0.92 3.27 -9.15
CA PRO A 75 -1.61 3.19 -10.43
C PRO A 75 -1.94 1.71 -10.70
N GLU A 76 -2.91 1.16 -9.98
CA GLU A 76 -3.61 -0.07 -10.39
C GLU A 76 -4.82 0.31 -11.24
N GLU A 77 -4.92 -0.29 -12.43
CA GLU A 77 -6.19 -0.45 -13.13
C GLU A 77 -7.04 -1.41 -12.29
N GLU A 78 -8.19 -0.94 -11.83
CA GLU A 78 -9.20 -1.82 -11.24
C GLU A 78 -9.50 -2.90 -12.28
N GLU A 79 -9.06 -4.14 -12.03
CA GLU A 79 -9.83 -5.26 -12.55
C GLU A 79 -11.15 -5.21 -11.77
N VAL A 80 -12.13 -4.55 -12.37
CA VAL A 80 -13.55 -4.66 -12.07
C VAL A 80 -13.90 -6.15 -12.09
N THR A 81 -13.73 -6.83 -10.96
CA THR A 81 -14.29 -8.17 -10.80
C THR A 81 -15.78 -7.95 -10.69
N GLY A 82 -16.46 -8.07 -11.83
CA GLY A 82 -17.91 -8.14 -11.90
C GLY A 82 -18.41 -9.24 -10.97
N LYS A 83 -18.84 -8.84 -9.77
CA LYS A 83 -19.86 -9.54 -9.01
C LYS A 83 -21.12 -8.68 -9.04
N GLU A 84 -21.61 -8.41 -10.26
CA GLU A 84 -23.02 -8.13 -10.41
C GLU A 84 -23.76 -9.43 -10.09
N LYS A 85 -24.46 -9.38 -8.95
CA LYS A 85 -25.33 -10.42 -8.44
C LYS A 85 -26.20 -11.00 -9.56
N ASN A 86 -25.92 -12.24 -9.95
CA ASN A 86 -26.92 -13.10 -10.54
C ASN A 86 -27.99 -13.36 -9.46
N ARG A 87 -29.04 -12.54 -9.42
CA ARG A 87 -30.29 -12.87 -8.74
C ARG A 87 -31.26 -13.39 -9.81
N PRO A 88 -31.82 -14.59 -9.61
CA PRO A 88 -32.89 -15.11 -10.47
C PRO A 88 -34.17 -14.29 -10.34
#